data_AF-A0A1M5KWG6-F1
#
_entry.id   AF-A0A1M5KWG6-F1
#
_cell.length_a   1.000
_cell.length_b   1.000
_cell.length_c   1.000
_cell.angle_alpha   90.00
_cell.angle_beta   90.00
_cell.angle_gamma   90.00
#
_symmetry.space_group_name_H-M   'P 1'
#
loop_
_entity.id
_entity.type
_entity.pdbx_description
1 polymer ?
#
loop_
_entity_poly.entity_id
_entity_poly.type
_entity_poly.pdbx_seq_one_letter_code
_entity_poly.pdbx_strand_id
1 'polypeptide(L)'
;MACYSYKVAGHVFTLESGLEIAPLLDNYAPFAYAGDESALFSLKIEKGDSPAFTEETRQDEEGQQIICGHTQGNDAVFEFRLQNRICGTLVCEGEYRRGTLYLTEFAQKFSINNSLMVFYALATARHKTALFHSAVIKHEGYGYMFLGKSGTGKSTHARLWLENIEGSVLLNDDNPVVRVFDNEIRVFGSPWSGKTPCYKNDSCALGGIVLLSQAPYNKIERLRGIEAYAALVPSISGKRWDKQIADGLHETENALAMRVPTWYLECLPDADAANTSYNAIRVQEA
;
A
#
# COMPACT_ATOMS: atom_id res chain seq x y z
N MET A 1 -28.05 -6.41 7.62
CA MET A 1 -26.71 -5.83 7.41
C MET A 1 -26.29 -6.18 6.01
N ALA A 2 -25.76 -5.21 5.26
CA ALA A 2 -25.16 -5.47 3.95
C ALA A 2 -23.78 -6.10 4.14
N CYS A 3 -23.42 -7.04 3.28
CA CYS A 3 -22.11 -7.67 3.24
C CYS A 3 -21.46 -7.41 1.88
N TYR A 4 -20.20 -6.99 1.89
CA TYR A 4 -19.39 -6.74 0.70
C TYR A 4 -18.15 -7.63 0.77
N SER A 5 -17.73 -8.20 -0.35
CA SER A 5 -16.51 -9.02 -0.43
C SER A 5 -15.61 -8.50 -1.53
N TYR A 6 -14.31 -8.45 -1.24
CA TYR A 6 -13.29 -7.96 -2.14
C TYR A 6 -12.09 -8.90 -2.15
N LYS A 7 -11.38 -8.95 -3.28
CA LYS A 7 -10.14 -9.71 -3.43
C LYS A 7 -9.04 -8.82 -3.99
N VAL A 8 -7.97 -8.63 -3.23
CA VAL A 8 -6.80 -7.81 -3.61
C VAL A 8 -5.55 -8.68 -3.48
N ALA A 9 -4.72 -8.73 -4.52
CA ALA A 9 -3.50 -9.55 -4.57
C ALA A 9 -3.67 -11.02 -4.10
N GLY A 10 -4.85 -11.58 -4.34
CA GLY A 10 -5.20 -12.94 -3.95
C GLY A 10 -5.66 -13.12 -2.49
N HIS A 11 -5.86 -12.04 -1.73
CA HIS A 11 -6.39 -12.06 -0.37
C HIS A 11 -7.84 -11.56 -0.36
N VAL A 12 -8.74 -12.38 0.16
CA VAL A 12 -10.16 -12.04 0.29
C VAL A 12 -10.41 -11.35 1.62
N PHE A 13 -11.23 -10.32 1.64
CA PHE A 13 -11.72 -9.72 2.88
C PHE A 13 -13.18 -9.28 2.73
N THR A 14 -13.87 -9.16 3.86
CA THR A 14 -15.29 -8.79 3.89
C THR A 14 -15.55 -7.56 4.72
N LEU A 15 -16.60 -6.82 4.35
CA LEU A 15 -17.15 -5.73 5.12
C LEU A 15 -18.62 -6.02 5.45
N GLU A 16 -19.00 -5.79 6.69
CA GLU A 16 -20.38 -5.89 7.15
C GLU A 16 -20.83 -4.55 7.73
N SER A 17 -21.99 -4.05 7.29
CA SER A 17 -22.50 -2.76 7.77
C SER A 17 -24.02 -2.74 7.87
N GLY A 18 -24.53 -2.11 8.92
CA GLY A 18 -25.94 -1.69 9.00
C GLY A 18 -26.21 -0.34 8.33
N LEU A 19 -25.16 0.39 7.95
CA LEU A 19 -25.21 1.73 7.35
C LEU A 19 -25.18 1.63 5.82
N GLU A 20 -25.69 2.65 5.14
CA GLU A 20 -25.52 2.79 3.69
C GLU A 20 -24.10 3.27 3.37
N ILE A 21 -23.21 2.33 2.99
CA ILE A 21 -21.80 2.65 2.69
C ILE A 21 -21.40 2.40 1.24
N ALA A 22 -22.29 1.80 0.42
CA ALA A 22 -21.97 1.46 -0.96
C ALA A 22 -21.44 2.65 -1.80
N PRO A 23 -21.98 3.88 -1.68
CA PRO A 23 -21.44 5.04 -2.41
C PRO A 23 -20.01 5.43 -2.00
N LEU A 24 -19.54 4.96 -0.84
CA LEU A 24 -18.21 5.26 -0.29
C LEU A 24 -17.15 4.23 -0.72
N LEU A 25 -17.55 3.19 -1.47
CA LEU A 25 -16.72 2.04 -1.86
C LEU A 25 -16.44 1.97 -3.37
N ASP A 26 -16.61 3.07 -4.09
CA ASP A 26 -16.37 3.18 -5.53
C ASP A 26 -14.96 2.72 -5.94
N ASN A 27 -13.94 3.00 -5.13
CA ASN A 27 -12.56 2.56 -5.37
C ASN A 27 -12.36 1.04 -5.21
N TYR A 28 -13.26 0.33 -4.53
CA TYR A 28 -13.22 -1.12 -4.39
C TYR A 28 -14.01 -1.86 -5.46
N ALA A 29 -14.86 -1.18 -6.25
CA ALA A 29 -15.69 -1.83 -7.26
C ALA A 29 -14.91 -2.74 -8.23
N PRO A 30 -13.70 -2.37 -8.74
CA PRO A 30 -12.90 -3.25 -9.59
C PRO A 30 -12.40 -4.53 -8.90
N PHE A 31 -12.43 -4.56 -7.57
CA PHE A 31 -11.93 -5.65 -6.72
C PHE A 31 -13.06 -6.48 -6.11
N ALA A 32 -14.32 -6.22 -6.47
CA ALA A 32 -15.47 -6.97 -5.99
C ALA A 32 -15.29 -8.47 -6.24
N TYR A 33 -15.61 -9.28 -5.24
CA TYR A 33 -15.42 -10.73 -5.27
C TYR A 33 -16.72 -11.44 -4.90
N ALA A 34 -17.08 -12.46 -5.68
CA ALA A 34 -18.32 -13.23 -5.52
C ALA A 34 -18.07 -14.75 -5.40
N GLY A 35 -16.81 -15.15 -5.15
CA GLY A 35 -16.47 -16.55 -4.93
C GLY A 35 -16.68 -17.00 -3.48
N ASP A 36 -16.22 -18.20 -3.17
CA ASP A 36 -16.45 -18.92 -1.90
C ASP A 36 -15.20 -19.05 -1.02
N GLU A 37 -14.07 -18.47 -1.43
CA GLU A 37 -12.85 -18.45 -0.62
C GLU A 37 -13.08 -17.78 0.74
N SER A 38 -12.50 -18.36 1.79
CA SER A 38 -12.58 -17.79 3.13
C SER A 38 -11.89 -16.43 3.19
N ALA A 39 -12.54 -15.45 3.81
CA ALA A 39 -11.94 -14.15 4.08
C ALA A 39 -10.74 -14.28 5.03
N LEU A 40 -9.64 -13.62 4.67
CA LEU A 40 -8.46 -13.44 5.52
C LEU A 40 -8.81 -12.62 6.77
N PHE A 41 -9.63 -11.58 6.59
CA PHE A 41 -10.20 -10.80 7.67
C PHE A 41 -11.60 -10.28 7.33
N SER A 42 -12.37 -9.95 8.37
CA SER A 42 -13.69 -9.31 8.26
C SER A 42 -13.72 -8.00 9.05
N LEU A 43 -14.24 -6.93 8.43
CA LEU A 43 -14.43 -5.63 9.06
C LEU A 43 -15.92 -5.35 9.26
N LYS A 44 -16.35 -5.20 10.51
CA LYS A 44 -17.68 -4.68 10.85
C LYS A 44 -17.63 -3.16 10.95
N ILE A 45 -18.61 -2.48 10.38
CA ILE A 45 -18.73 -1.02 10.44
C ILE A 45 -19.93 -0.65 11.28
N GLU A 46 -19.67 0.12 12.33
CA GLU A 46 -20.67 0.62 13.27
C GLU A 46 -20.62 2.14 13.33
N LYS A 47 -21.74 2.76 13.72
CA LYS A 47 -21.82 4.19 14.02
C LYS A 47 -21.88 4.35 15.54
N GLY A 48 -21.05 5.24 16.08
CA GLY A 48 -21.07 5.56 17.51
C GLY A 48 -19.68 5.72 18.10
N ASP A 49 -19.64 5.73 19.43
CA ASP A 49 -18.40 5.91 20.18
C ASP A 49 -17.56 4.63 20.19
N SER A 50 -16.25 4.79 20.01
CA SER A 50 -15.32 3.69 20.14
C SER A 50 -15.02 3.38 21.61
N PRO A 51 -14.56 2.15 21.92
CA PRO A 51 -14.00 1.83 23.23
C PRO A 51 -12.87 2.80 23.62
N ALA A 52 -12.73 3.04 24.93
CA ALA A 52 -11.58 3.77 25.45
C ALA A 52 -10.29 2.97 25.21
N PHE A 53 -9.22 3.67 24.85
CA PHE A 53 -7.92 3.07 24.57
C PHE A 53 -6.78 3.97 25.09
N THR A 54 -5.59 3.38 25.22
CA THR A 54 -4.36 4.10 25.59
C THR A 54 -3.52 4.35 24.35
N GLU A 55 -3.26 5.63 24.02
CA GLU A 55 -2.36 6.04 22.94
C GLU A 55 -0.92 5.60 23.25
N GLU A 56 -0.26 5.01 22.26
CA GLU A 56 1.14 4.60 22.33
C GLU A 56 2.01 5.38 21.36
N THR A 57 1.50 5.60 20.15
CA THR A 57 2.22 6.31 19.10
C THR A 57 1.27 7.01 18.17
N ARG A 58 1.78 8.02 17.49
CA ARG A 58 1.04 8.84 16.54
C ARG A 58 1.89 9.13 15.33
N GLN A 59 1.27 9.04 14.18
CA GLN A 59 1.82 9.51 12.91
C GLN A 59 1.01 10.72 12.44
N ASP A 60 1.69 11.72 11.91
CA ASP A 60 1.08 12.93 11.32
C ASP A 60 1.74 13.21 9.98
N GLU A 61 0.94 13.23 8.93
CA GLU A 61 1.36 13.61 7.58
C GLU A 61 0.32 14.52 6.95
N GLU A 62 0.70 15.77 6.66
CA GLU A 62 -0.15 16.78 6.01
C GLU A 62 -1.54 16.95 6.67
N GLY A 63 -1.64 16.82 8.01
CA GLY A 63 -2.89 16.97 8.75
C GLY A 63 -3.79 15.73 8.76
N GLN A 64 -3.30 14.61 8.23
CA GLN A 64 -3.85 13.28 8.44
C GLN A 64 -3.09 12.62 9.59
N GLN A 65 -3.80 12.17 10.62
CA GLN A 65 -3.21 11.52 11.78
C GLN A 65 -3.73 10.10 11.94
N ILE A 66 -2.82 9.20 12.30
CA ILE A 66 -3.13 7.86 12.77
C ILE A 66 -2.59 7.76 14.19
N ILE A 67 -3.49 7.64 15.17
CA ILE A 67 -3.15 7.38 16.56
C ILE A 67 -3.28 5.88 16.79
N CYS A 68 -2.19 5.25 17.19
CA CYS A 68 -2.13 3.83 17.50
C CYS A 68 -2.13 3.63 19.01
N GLY A 69 -2.83 2.59 19.46
CA GLY A 69 -2.87 2.24 20.88
C GLY A 69 -3.52 0.89 21.12
N HIS A 70 -3.91 0.63 22.36
CA HIS A 70 -4.63 -0.58 22.73
C HIS A 70 -5.80 -0.32 23.68
N THR A 71 -6.86 -1.14 23.56
CA THR A 71 -7.97 -1.16 24.52
C THR A 71 -7.51 -1.75 25.86
N GLN A 72 -8.36 -1.68 26.90
CA GLN A 72 -8.11 -2.42 28.16
C GLN A 72 -8.02 -3.94 27.96
N GLY A 73 -8.66 -4.47 26.91
CA GLY A 73 -8.58 -5.87 26.50
C GLY A 73 -7.31 -6.22 25.72
N ASN A 74 -6.40 -5.26 25.52
CA ASN A 74 -5.18 -5.38 24.72
C ASN A 74 -5.43 -5.58 23.20
N ASP A 75 -6.59 -5.19 22.70
CA ASP A 75 -6.87 -5.16 21.26
C ASP A 75 -6.22 -3.93 20.62
N ALA A 76 -5.63 -4.08 19.44
CA ALA A 76 -4.96 -2.98 18.75
C ALA A 76 -5.97 -1.96 18.21
N VAL A 77 -5.68 -0.68 18.39
CA VAL A 77 -6.55 0.44 18.02
C VAL A 77 -5.83 1.38 17.07
N PHE A 78 -6.54 1.83 16.04
CA PHE A 78 -6.11 2.85 15.10
C PHE A 78 -7.19 3.93 14.97
N GLU A 79 -6.97 5.10 15.53
CA GLU A 79 -7.87 6.24 15.40
C GLU A 79 -7.38 7.16 14.27
N PHE A 80 -8.27 7.39 13.31
CA PHE A 80 -8.00 8.24 12.15
C PHE A 80 -8.54 9.63 12.39
N ARG A 81 -7.68 10.64 12.26
CA ARG A 81 -8.08 12.05 12.32
C ARG A 81 -7.71 12.78 11.04
N LEU A 82 -8.57 13.72 10.65
CA LEU A 82 -8.32 14.67 9.58
C LEU A 82 -8.51 16.08 10.16
N GLN A 83 -7.49 16.92 10.06
CA GLN A 83 -7.50 18.28 10.62
C GLN A 83 -7.88 18.29 12.12
N ASN A 84 -7.26 17.39 12.89
CA ASN A 84 -7.50 17.16 14.33
C ASN A 84 -8.92 16.70 14.71
N ARG A 85 -9.78 16.37 13.75
CA ARG A 85 -11.13 15.82 14.00
C ARG A 85 -11.14 14.31 13.77
N ILE A 86 -11.75 13.57 14.69
CA ILE A 86 -11.88 12.11 14.58
C ILE A 86 -12.83 11.76 13.42
N CYS A 87 -12.34 10.96 12.49
CA CYS A 87 -13.11 10.42 11.36
C CYS A 87 -13.66 9.02 11.70
N GLY A 88 -12.89 8.24 12.44
CA GLY A 88 -13.32 6.96 12.99
C GLY A 88 -12.17 6.20 13.64
N THR A 89 -12.53 5.14 14.35
CA THR A 89 -11.60 4.33 15.16
C THR A 89 -11.75 2.87 14.80
N LEU A 90 -10.67 2.26 14.32
CA LEU A 90 -10.58 0.83 14.03
C LEU A 90 -10.06 0.10 15.28
N VAL A 91 -10.79 -0.91 15.73
CA VAL A 91 -10.36 -1.86 16.74
C VAL A 91 -10.13 -3.22 16.08
N CYS A 92 -8.94 -3.80 16.28
CA CYS A 92 -8.51 -5.05 15.66
C CYS A 92 -8.40 -6.16 16.69
N GLU A 93 -9.08 -7.28 16.43
CA GLU A 93 -9.14 -8.46 17.29
C GLU A 93 -8.56 -9.69 16.60
N GLY A 94 -8.15 -10.67 17.42
CA GLY A 94 -7.85 -12.02 16.97
C GLY A 94 -6.75 -12.08 15.91
N GLU A 95 -5.62 -11.42 16.17
CA GLU A 95 -4.45 -11.39 15.27
C GLU A 95 -4.81 -10.80 13.89
N TYR A 96 -5.55 -9.69 13.90
CA TYR A 96 -6.00 -8.98 12.70
C TYR A 96 -6.96 -9.77 11.79
N ARG A 97 -7.75 -10.70 12.35
CA ARG A 97 -8.78 -11.45 11.60
C ARG A 97 -10.16 -10.82 11.66
N ARG A 98 -10.45 -10.09 12.74
CA ARG A 98 -11.72 -9.37 12.90
C ARG A 98 -11.43 -7.95 13.31
N GLY A 99 -12.21 -7.01 12.79
CA GLY A 99 -12.11 -5.63 13.20
C GLY A 99 -13.48 -4.99 13.27
N THR A 100 -13.59 -3.98 14.12
CA THR A 100 -14.74 -3.10 14.19
C THR A 100 -14.28 -1.67 13.94
N LEU A 101 -14.85 -1.02 12.92
CA LEU A 101 -14.66 0.40 12.65
C LEU A 101 -15.85 1.18 13.22
N TYR A 102 -15.58 2.00 14.22
CA TYR A 102 -16.52 2.98 14.77
C TYR A 102 -16.41 4.27 13.95
N LEU A 103 -17.40 4.53 13.10
CA LEU A 103 -17.47 5.70 12.24
C LEU A 103 -18.10 6.90 12.95
N THR A 104 -17.53 8.08 12.69
CA THR A 104 -18.20 9.35 12.95
C THR A 104 -18.94 9.83 11.71
N GLU A 105 -19.70 10.92 11.82
CA GLU A 105 -20.34 11.58 10.67
C GLU A 105 -19.33 12.33 9.78
N PHE A 106 -18.08 12.49 10.23
CA PHE A 106 -17.09 13.30 9.55
C PHE A 106 -16.15 12.44 8.70
N ALA A 107 -16.05 12.75 7.41
CA ALA A 107 -15.11 12.13 6.47
C ALA A 107 -15.17 10.58 6.44
N GLN A 108 -16.38 10.02 6.36
CA GLN A 108 -16.61 8.58 6.39
C GLN A 108 -15.81 7.81 5.33
N LYS A 109 -15.79 8.26 4.07
CA LYS A 109 -15.00 7.63 3.00
C LYS A 109 -13.50 7.57 3.36
N PHE A 110 -12.97 8.64 3.93
CA PHE A 110 -11.57 8.70 4.39
C PHE A 110 -11.31 7.67 5.49
N SER A 111 -12.20 7.59 6.49
CA SER A 111 -12.06 6.64 7.61
C SER A 111 -12.16 5.19 7.14
N ILE A 112 -13.15 4.85 6.30
CA ILE A 112 -13.31 3.51 5.73
C ILE A 112 -12.07 3.11 4.94
N ASN A 113 -11.58 3.99 4.07
CA ASN A 113 -10.42 3.70 3.23
C ASN A 113 -9.15 3.47 4.03
N ASN A 114 -8.83 4.36 4.96
CA ASN A 114 -7.63 4.20 5.78
C ASN A 114 -7.72 3.00 6.73
N SER A 115 -8.91 2.73 7.27
CA SER A 115 -9.12 1.54 8.11
C SER A 115 -8.88 0.26 7.32
N LEU A 116 -9.46 0.13 6.13
CA LEU A 116 -9.24 -1.03 5.28
C LEU A 116 -7.79 -1.17 4.84
N MET A 117 -7.12 -0.06 4.51
CA MET A 117 -5.72 -0.04 4.11
C MET A 117 -4.81 -0.55 5.23
N VAL A 118 -4.94 0.04 6.44
CA VAL A 118 -4.15 -0.36 7.62
C VAL A 118 -4.47 -1.80 7.98
N PHE A 119 -5.74 -2.17 8.00
CA PHE A 119 -6.14 -3.51 8.39
C PHE A 119 -5.62 -4.57 7.41
N TYR A 120 -5.70 -4.29 6.11
CA TYR A 120 -5.14 -5.14 5.07
C TYR A 120 -3.62 -5.28 5.20
N ALA A 121 -2.88 -4.18 5.42
CA ALA A 121 -1.43 -4.23 5.59
C ALA A 121 -1.02 -5.13 6.77
N LEU A 122 -1.74 -5.04 7.89
CA LEU A 122 -1.47 -5.86 9.08
C LEU A 122 -1.87 -7.32 8.88
N ALA A 123 -3.07 -7.57 8.34
CA ALA A 123 -3.57 -8.93 8.10
C ALA A 123 -2.72 -9.69 7.07
N THR A 124 -2.12 -9.01 6.09
CA THR A 124 -1.37 -9.64 5.00
C THR A 124 0.14 -9.73 5.25
N ALA A 125 0.68 -9.03 6.25
CA ALA A 125 2.13 -9.00 6.54
C ALA A 125 2.76 -10.40 6.70
N ARG A 126 2.02 -11.36 7.27
CA ARG A 126 2.47 -12.75 7.48
C ARG A 126 2.29 -13.65 6.27
N HIS A 127 1.80 -13.11 5.16
CA HIS A 127 1.47 -13.86 3.95
C HIS A 127 2.38 -13.48 2.79
N LYS A 128 3.64 -13.14 3.09
CA LYS A 128 4.66 -12.68 2.13
C LYS A 128 4.12 -11.57 1.20
N THR A 129 3.34 -10.68 1.78
CA THR A 129 2.61 -9.63 1.10
C THR A 129 2.83 -8.32 1.85
N ALA A 130 3.15 -7.26 1.12
CA ALA A 130 3.40 -5.95 1.69
C ALA A 130 2.73 -4.86 0.86
N LEU A 131 2.23 -3.85 1.57
CA LEU A 131 1.72 -2.61 0.97
C LEU A 131 2.86 -1.60 0.91
N PHE A 132 3.12 -1.06 -0.27
CA PHE A 132 4.22 -0.12 -0.49
C PHE A 132 3.71 1.29 -0.74
N HIS A 133 4.32 2.28 -0.11
CA HIS A 133 4.18 3.68 -0.49
C HIS A 133 4.97 3.99 -1.77
N SER A 134 4.36 3.77 -2.93
CA SER A 134 5.04 3.86 -4.24
C SER A 134 4.12 4.11 -5.43
N ALA A 135 4.68 4.60 -6.54
CA ALA A 135 3.99 4.64 -7.83
C ALA A 135 4.49 3.49 -8.72
N VAL A 136 3.60 2.89 -9.52
CA VAL A 136 3.92 1.72 -10.34
C VAL A 136 3.51 1.92 -11.78
N ILE A 137 4.47 1.76 -12.68
CA ILE A 137 4.24 1.68 -14.12
C ILE A 137 4.35 0.23 -14.56
N LYS A 138 3.41 -0.20 -15.41
CA LYS A 138 3.49 -1.44 -16.17
C LYS A 138 4.00 -1.10 -17.57
N HIS A 139 5.05 -1.79 -18.01
CA HIS A 139 5.63 -1.66 -19.35
C HIS A 139 6.12 -3.03 -19.81
N GLU A 140 5.74 -3.43 -21.03
CA GLU A 140 6.11 -4.73 -21.64
C GLU A 140 5.88 -5.95 -20.72
N GLY A 141 4.76 -5.96 -19.99
CA GLY A 141 4.38 -7.08 -19.11
C GLY A 141 5.04 -7.08 -17.73
N TYR A 142 5.97 -6.16 -17.45
CA TYR A 142 6.63 -6.00 -16.16
C TYR A 142 6.17 -4.75 -15.41
N GLY A 143 6.19 -4.80 -14.09
CA GLY A 143 5.96 -3.65 -13.21
C GLY A 143 7.27 -3.03 -12.75
N TYR A 144 7.32 -1.71 -12.69
CA TYR A 144 8.42 -0.92 -12.18
C TYR A 144 7.92 0.00 -11.07
N MET A 145 8.47 -0.17 -9.87
CA MET A 145 8.07 0.59 -8.69
C MET A 145 9.01 1.77 -8.45
N PHE A 146 8.44 2.95 -8.23
CA PHE A 146 9.16 4.16 -7.87
C PHE A 146 8.93 4.46 -6.39
N LEU A 147 9.99 4.29 -5.60
CA LEU A 147 10.05 4.56 -4.16
C LEU A 147 10.64 5.96 -3.91
N GLY A 148 10.43 6.46 -2.70
CA GLY A 148 10.97 7.75 -2.28
C GLY A 148 10.18 8.32 -1.12
N LYS A 149 10.77 9.25 -0.39
CA LYS A 149 10.07 9.97 0.69
C LYS A 149 8.85 10.70 0.12
N SER A 150 7.92 11.04 1.00
CA SER A 150 6.82 11.94 0.63
C SER A 150 7.39 13.24 0.03
N GLY A 151 6.82 13.69 -1.08
CA GLY A 151 7.32 14.86 -1.82
C GLY A 151 8.51 14.62 -2.77
N THR A 152 9.15 13.45 -2.80
CA THR A 152 10.32 13.20 -3.68
C THR A 152 9.97 13.12 -5.18
N GLY A 153 8.70 12.96 -5.53
CA GLY A 153 8.24 13.02 -6.93
C GLY A 153 7.91 11.67 -7.58
N LYS A 154 7.52 10.64 -6.80
CA LYS A 154 7.13 9.30 -7.30
C LYS A 154 6.08 9.36 -8.42
N SER A 155 4.95 10.04 -8.18
CA SER A 155 3.88 10.22 -9.17
C SER A 155 4.33 11.07 -10.36
N THR A 156 5.21 12.05 -10.12
CA THR A 156 5.83 12.85 -11.19
C THR A 156 6.67 11.97 -12.10
N HIS A 157 7.50 11.08 -11.54
CA HIS A 157 8.34 10.18 -12.32
C HIS A 157 7.53 9.14 -13.09
N ALA A 158 6.48 8.59 -12.48
CA ALA A 158 5.54 7.72 -13.17
C ALA A 158 4.88 8.44 -14.36
N ARG A 159 4.47 9.71 -14.20
CA ARG A 159 3.93 10.53 -15.30
C ARG A 159 4.96 10.76 -16.41
N LEU A 160 6.22 11.01 -16.07
CA LEU A 160 7.28 11.17 -17.07
C LEU A 160 7.47 9.89 -17.91
N TRP A 161 7.34 8.70 -17.31
CA TRP A 161 7.28 7.44 -18.07
C TRP A 161 6.08 7.37 -19.02
N LEU A 162 4.88 7.73 -18.56
CA LEU A 162 3.67 7.75 -19.41
C LEU A 162 3.81 8.70 -20.60
N GLU A 163 4.50 9.83 -20.42
CA GLU A 163 4.66 10.87 -21.44
C GLU A 163 5.79 10.56 -22.43
N ASN A 164 6.82 9.81 -22.03
CA ASN A 164 8.07 9.69 -22.80
C ASN A 164 8.43 8.25 -23.20
N ILE A 165 7.83 7.23 -22.58
CA ILE A 165 8.12 5.82 -22.85
C ILE A 165 6.85 5.15 -23.38
N GLU A 166 6.77 4.98 -24.69
CA GLU A 166 5.63 4.38 -25.38
C GLU A 166 5.30 2.98 -24.82
N GLY A 167 4.02 2.70 -24.57
CA GLY A 167 3.57 1.42 -23.99
C GLY A 167 3.50 1.40 -22.45
N SER A 168 3.95 2.48 -21.79
CA SER A 168 3.81 2.63 -20.34
C SER A 168 2.36 2.83 -19.90
N VAL A 169 1.95 2.14 -18.84
CA VAL A 169 0.62 2.24 -18.24
C VAL A 169 0.71 2.36 -16.72
N LEU A 170 0.00 3.31 -16.12
CA LEU A 170 -0.08 3.43 -14.67
C LEU A 170 -0.85 2.25 -14.08
N LEU A 171 -0.23 1.49 -13.17
CA LEU A 171 -0.87 0.38 -12.48
C LEU A 171 -1.47 0.82 -11.14
N ASN A 172 -0.72 1.61 -10.37
CA ASN A 172 -1.15 2.20 -9.11
C ASN A 172 -0.28 3.44 -8.83
N ASP A 173 -0.83 4.41 -8.12
CA ASP A 173 -0.12 5.58 -7.64
C ASP A 173 -0.42 5.72 -6.16
N ASP A 174 0.51 5.30 -5.28
CA ASP A 174 0.56 5.50 -3.82
C ASP A 174 0.66 4.21 -3.01
N ASN A 175 -0.26 3.24 -3.16
CA ASN A 175 -0.33 2.07 -2.28
C ASN A 175 -0.49 0.73 -3.06
N PRO A 176 0.40 0.37 -4.00
CA PRO A 176 0.40 -0.94 -4.62
C PRO A 176 0.67 -2.05 -3.59
N VAL A 177 0.22 -3.25 -3.95
CA VAL A 177 0.52 -4.46 -3.17
C VAL A 177 1.59 -5.26 -3.88
N VAL A 178 2.60 -5.71 -3.16
CA VAL A 178 3.60 -6.66 -3.66
C VAL A 178 3.43 -7.98 -2.92
N ARG A 179 3.41 -9.09 -3.66
CA ARG A 179 3.32 -10.43 -3.10
C ARG A 179 4.40 -11.33 -3.67
N VAL A 180 5.05 -12.07 -2.78
CA VAL A 180 6.11 -13.01 -3.10
C VAL A 180 5.52 -14.41 -3.20
N PHE A 181 5.67 -15.02 -4.37
CA PHE A 181 5.41 -16.44 -4.62
C PHE A 181 6.75 -17.18 -4.72
N ASP A 182 6.69 -18.51 -4.72
CA ASP A 182 7.90 -19.34 -4.74
C ASP A 182 8.75 -19.07 -5.99
N ASN A 183 8.11 -18.97 -7.16
CA ASN A 183 8.81 -18.79 -8.43
C ASN A 183 8.84 -17.34 -8.94
N GLU A 184 7.91 -16.50 -8.52
CA GLU A 184 7.82 -15.12 -9.02
C GLU A 184 7.46 -14.12 -7.91
N ILE A 185 7.76 -12.86 -8.16
CA ILE A 185 7.31 -11.74 -7.32
C ILE A 185 6.42 -10.87 -8.21
N ARG A 186 5.22 -10.58 -7.73
CA ARG A 186 4.23 -9.82 -8.49
C ARG A 186 3.89 -8.53 -7.76
N VAL A 187 3.64 -7.49 -8.55
CA VAL A 187 3.06 -6.22 -8.09
C VAL A 187 1.63 -6.11 -8.62
N PHE A 188 0.74 -5.60 -7.79
CA PHE A 188 -0.70 -5.50 -8.03
C PHE A 188 -1.13 -4.05 -7.87
N GLY A 189 -2.10 -3.65 -8.70
CA GLY A 189 -2.92 -2.50 -8.35
C GLY A 189 -3.76 -2.78 -7.11
N SER A 190 -4.23 -1.72 -6.46
CA SER A 190 -4.99 -1.80 -5.22
C SER A 190 -6.13 -0.76 -5.23
N PRO A 191 -7.11 -0.88 -4.32
CA PRO A 191 -8.14 0.14 -4.14
C PRO A 191 -7.61 1.42 -3.46
N TRP A 192 -6.34 1.44 -3.05
CA TRP A 192 -5.69 2.58 -2.39
C TRP A 192 -4.77 3.26 -3.39
N SER A 193 -5.11 4.50 -3.73
CA SER A 193 -4.39 5.34 -4.68
C SER A 193 -4.40 6.77 -4.15
N GLY A 194 -3.34 7.51 -4.41
CA GLY A 194 -3.10 8.87 -3.95
C GLY A 194 -3.84 9.88 -4.82
N LYS A 195 -3.15 10.97 -5.18
CA LYS A 195 -3.77 12.12 -5.88
C LYS A 195 -4.34 11.75 -7.25
N THR A 196 -3.77 10.75 -7.91
CA THR A 196 -4.29 10.22 -9.18
C THR A 196 -5.15 9.00 -8.88
N PRO A 197 -6.49 9.05 -9.07
CA PRO A 197 -7.32 7.86 -8.90
C PRO A 197 -6.94 6.78 -9.91
N CYS A 198 -6.40 5.66 -9.42
CA CYS A 198 -5.99 4.51 -10.25
C CYS A 198 -6.32 3.20 -9.52
N TYR A 199 -7.53 2.68 -9.74
CA TYR A 199 -8.05 1.49 -9.08
C TYR A 199 -8.10 0.32 -10.08
N LYS A 200 -6.95 -0.32 -10.32
CA LYS A 200 -6.83 -1.40 -11.30
C LYS A 200 -6.66 -2.74 -10.62
N ASN A 201 -7.61 -3.64 -10.83
CA ASN A 201 -7.47 -5.05 -10.45
C ASN A 201 -6.66 -5.79 -11.54
N ASP A 202 -5.39 -5.42 -11.67
CA ASP A 202 -4.44 -5.99 -12.61
C ASP A 202 -3.10 -6.24 -11.88
N SER A 203 -2.24 -7.05 -12.48
CA SER A 203 -0.91 -7.36 -11.95
C SER A 203 0.10 -7.63 -13.06
N CYS A 204 1.37 -7.63 -12.67
CA CYS A 204 2.49 -8.03 -13.51
C CYS A 204 3.62 -8.59 -12.63
N ALA A 205 4.56 -9.29 -13.27
CA ALA A 205 5.82 -9.64 -12.64
C ALA A 205 6.58 -8.35 -12.30
N LEU A 206 7.20 -8.29 -11.12
CA LEU A 206 7.96 -7.13 -10.69
C LEU A 206 9.35 -7.16 -11.33
N GLY A 207 9.57 -6.28 -12.32
CA GLY A 207 10.81 -6.20 -13.09
C GLY A 207 11.90 -5.35 -12.44
N GLY A 208 11.50 -4.33 -11.67
CA GLY A 208 12.47 -3.47 -11.00
C GLY A 208 11.88 -2.50 -9.99
N ILE A 209 12.74 -2.01 -9.10
CA ILE A 209 12.44 -1.03 -8.06
C ILE A 209 13.46 0.10 -8.16
N VAL A 210 13.01 1.34 -8.12
CA VAL A 210 13.87 2.52 -8.18
C VAL A 210 13.58 3.41 -6.99
N LEU A 211 14.57 3.62 -6.14
CA LEU A 211 14.52 4.64 -5.09
C LEU A 211 14.92 5.99 -5.68
N LEU A 212 13.99 6.93 -5.68
CA LEU A 212 14.20 8.27 -6.20
C LEU A 212 14.86 9.19 -5.16
N SER A 213 15.67 10.11 -5.66
CA SER A 213 16.21 11.25 -4.94
C SER A 213 16.33 12.45 -5.87
N GLN A 214 16.05 13.65 -5.36
CA GLN A 214 16.16 14.87 -6.14
C GLN A 214 17.63 15.30 -6.25
N ALA A 215 18.08 15.58 -7.47
CA ALA A 215 19.43 16.05 -7.75
C ALA A 215 19.44 16.99 -8.96
N PRO A 216 20.48 17.83 -9.12
CA PRO A 216 20.61 18.72 -10.28
C PRO A 216 21.11 17.98 -11.55
N TYR A 217 21.04 16.65 -11.58
CA TYR A 217 21.48 15.78 -12.66
C TYR A 217 20.71 14.46 -12.64
N ASN A 218 20.77 13.71 -13.74
CA ASN A 218 20.23 12.36 -13.86
C ASN A 218 21.37 11.33 -13.74
N LYS A 219 21.33 10.50 -12.71
CA LYS A 219 22.30 9.42 -12.48
C LYS A 219 21.62 8.23 -11.81
N ILE A 220 21.77 7.05 -12.41
CA ILE A 220 21.22 5.81 -11.86
C ILE A 220 22.33 4.83 -11.52
N GLU A 221 22.23 4.21 -10.35
CA GLU A 221 23.16 3.18 -9.89
C GLU A 221 22.42 1.98 -9.32
N ARG A 222 23.05 0.81 -9.44
CA ARG A 222 22.45 -0.45 -9.00
C ARG A 222 22.71 -0.67 -7.52
N LEU A 223 21.65 -0.84 -6.73
CA LEU A 223 21.75 -1.24 -5.33
C LEU A 223 21.78 -2.77 -5.22
N ARG A 224 22.54 -3.29 -4.25
CA ARG A 224 22.66 -4.74 -4.01
C ARG A 224 22.64 -5.08 -2.53
N GLY A 225 22.17 -6.28 -2.22
CA GLY A 225 22.19 -6.84 -0.87
C GLY A 225 21.58 -5.89 0.17
N ILE A 226 22.39 -5.43 1.11
CA ILE A 226 21.94 -4.57 2.21
C ILE A 226 21.45 -3.19 1.76
N GLU A 227 22.01 -2.65 0.67
CA GLU A 227 21.59 -1.34 0.14
C GLU A 227 20.19 -1.43 -0.46
N ALA A 228 19.92 -2.51 -1.21
CA ALA A 228 18.60 -2.79 -1.76
C ALA A 228 17.59 -3.01 -0.64
N TYR A 229 17.95 -3.77 0.40
CA TYR A 229 17.11 -3.95 1.57
C TYR A 229 16.80 -2.62 2.27
N ALA A 230 17.81 -1.80 2.55
CA ALA A 230 17.66 -0.51 3.22
C ALA A 230 16.79 0.49 2.41
N ALA A 231 16.81 0.39 1.08
CA ALA A 231 15.96 1.19 0.21
C ALA A 231 14.46 0.83 0.29
N LEU A 232 14.13 -0.42 0.63
CA LEU A 232 12.75 -0.93 0.65
C LEU A 232 12.02 -0.59 1.97
N VAL A 233 12.70 -0.81 3.10
CA VAL A 233 12.13 -0.75 4.46
C VAL A 233 11.30 0.52 4.72
N PRO A 234 11.77 1.75 4.38
CA PRO A 234 11.03 2.97 4.69
C PRO A 234 9.74 3.13 3.89
N SER A 235 9.60 2.41 2.78
CA SER A 235 8.45 2.52 1.88
C SER A 235 7.37 1.48 2.14
N ILE A 236 7.45 0.68 3.21
CA ILE A 236 6.46 -0.35 3.52
C ILE A 236 5.68 0.04 4.77
N SER A 237 4.36 0.04 4.64
CA SER A 237 3.45 0.29 5.77
C SER A 237 3.43 -0.90 6.72
N GLY A 238 3.55 -0.64 8.03
CA GLY A 238 3.50 -1.72 9.01
C GLY A 238 3.70 -1.29 10.47
N LYS A 239 3.16 -2.10 11.38
CA LYS A 239 3.35 -1.98 12.84
C LYS A 239 4.64 -2.69 13.25
N ARG A 240 5.81 -2.10 12.95
CA ARG A 240 7.13 -2.75 13.12
C ARG A 240 7.53 -3.08 14.57
N TRP A 241 6.79 -2.57 15.57
CA TRP A 241 6.98 -2.96 16.97
C TRP A 241 6.18 -4.21 17.37
N ASP A 242 5.25 -4.65 16.52
CA ASP A 242 4.65 -5.98 16.64
C ASP A 242 5.58 -7.02 16.01
N LYS A 243 5.99 -8.01 16.80
CA LYS A 243 6.95 -9.02 16.37
C LYS A 243 6.45 -9.80 15.15
N GLN A 244 5.19 -10.22 15.13
CA GLN A 244 4.69 -11.09 14.06
C GLN A 244 4.57 -10.32 12.74
N ILE A 245 4.18 -9.05 12.83
CA ILE A 245 4.14 -8.14 11.68
C ILE A 245 5.56 -7.86 11.19
N ALA A 246 6.48 -7.52 12.09
CA ALA A 246 7.87 -7.24 11.74
C ALA A 246 8.56 -8.43 11.07
N ASP A 247 8.40 -9.65 11.60
CA ASP A 247 8.98 -10.87 11.06
C ASP A 247 8.45 -11.13 9.62
N GLY A 248 7.13 -11.03 9.40
CA GLY A 248 6.53 -11.24 8.07
C GLY A 248 6.91 -10.18 7.02
N LEU A 249 7.03 -8.91 7.43
CA LEU A 249 7.53 -7.85 6.57
C LEU A 249 9.01 -8.07 6.22
N HIS A 250 9.83 -8.47 7.19
CA HIS A 250 11.25 -8.77 6.96
C HIS A 250 11.44 -9.92 5.97
N GLU A 251 10.63 -10.98 6.05
CA GLU A 251 10.64 -12.06 5.06
C GLU A 251 10.35 -11.55 3.64
N THR A 252 9.37 -10.65 3.51
CA THR A 252 9.00 -10.05 2.23
C THR A 252 10.10 -9.14 1.68
N GLU A 253 10.65 -8.27 2.53
CA GLU A 253 11.76 -7.34 2.22
C GLU A 253 13.02 -8.09 1.77
N ASN A 254 13.39 -9.15 2.50
CA ASN A 254 14.54 -9.99 2.13
C ASN A 254 14.35 -10.66 0.78
N ALA A 255 13.17 -11.24 0.52
CA ALA A 255 12.88 -11.86 -0.77
C ALA A 255 13.00 -10.85 -1.92
N LEU A 256 12.50 -9.62 -1.71
CA LEU A 256 12.61 -8.54 -2.69
C LEU A 256 14.05 -8.11 -2.91
N ALA A 257 14.80 -7.82 -1.86
CA ALA A 257 16.19 -7.38 -1.97
C ALA A 257 17.09 -8.42 -2.66
N MET A 258 16.76 -9.71 -2.54
CA MET A 258 17.51 -10.81 -3.15
C MET A 258 17.10 -11.13 -4.60
N ARG A 259 15.81 -10.99 -4.94
CA ARG A 259 15.27 -11.50 -6.21
C ARG A 259 14.89 -10.39 -7.18
N VAL A 260 14.61 -9.18 -6.69
CA VAL A 260 14.17 -8.06 -7.51
C VAL A 260 15.32 -7.08 -7.72
N PRO A 261 15.58 -6.72 -8.98
CA PRO A 261 16.44 -5.61 -9.31
C PRO A 261 16.06 -4.26 -8.66
N THR A 262 16.98 -3.67 -7.88
CA THR A 262 16.77 -2.37 -7.22
C THR A 262 17.84 -1.35 -7.59
N TRP A 263 17.46 -0.12 -7.88
CA TRP A 263 18.34 0.99 -8.24
C TRP A 263 18.08 2.22 -7.39
N TYR A 264 19.08 3.09 -7.34
CA TYR A 264 18.97 4.44 -6.82
C TYR A 264 19.09 5.42 -7.98
N LEU A 265 18.11 6.32 -8.12
CA LEU A 265 18.07 7.33 -9.16
C LEU A 265 18.09 8.72 -8.52
N GLU A 266 19.17 9.42 -8.75
CA GLU A 266 19.27 10.87 -8.58
C GLU A 266 18.73 11.51 -9.86
N CYS A 267 17.72 12.38 -9.76
CA CYS A 267 17.08 12.92 -10.95
C CYS A 267 16.51 14.33 -10.84
N LEU A 268 16.45 14.97 -12.01
CA LEU A 268 15.59 16.10 -12.33
C LEU A 268 14.18 15.59 -12.72
N PRO A 269 13.11 16.39 -12.60
CA PRO A 269 11.77 16.01 -13.04
C PRO A 269 11.59 16.24 -14.55
N ASP A 270 12.42 15.62 -15.38
CA ASP A 270 12.43 15.79 -16.85
C ASP A 270 12.36 14.46 -17.63
N ALA A 271 12.20 14.57 -18.95
CA ALA A 271 12.13 13.41 -19.83
C ALA A 271 13.42 12.56 -19.81
N ASP A 272 14.57 13.18 -19.57
CA ASP A 272 15.86 12.47 -19.53
C ASP A 272 15.95 11.56 -18.29
N ALA A 273 15.34 11.92 -17.17
CA ALA A 273 15.22 11.04 -16.01
C ALA A 273 14.41 9.76 -16.31
N ALA A 274 13.29 9.90 -17.05
CA ALA A 274 12.48 8.75 -17.47
C ALA A 274 13.30 7.83 -18.38
N ASN A 275 13.96 8.38 -19.40
CA ASN A 275 14.82 7.62 -20.31
C ASN A 275 16.01 6.95 -19.59
N THR A 276 16.68 7.67 -18.68
CA THR A 276 17.79 7.16 -17.88
C THR A 276 17.36 5.95 -17.05
N SER A 277 16.22 6.06 -16.35
CA SER A 277 15.67 4.93 -15.59
C SER A 277 15.23 3.78 -16.49
N TYR A 278 14.47 4.04 -17.54
CA TYR A 278 14.01 3.03 -18.50
C TYR A 278 15.14 2.20 -19.09
N ASN A 279 16.19 2.86 -19.61
CA ASN A 279 17.32 2.19 -20.23
C ASN A 279 18.08 1.28 -19.26
N ALA A 280 18.14 1.64 -17.99
CA ALA A 280 18.84 0.89 -16.95
C ALA A 280 18.03 -0.26 -16.35
N ILE A 281 16.70 -0.12 -16.27
CA ILE A 281 15.85 -1.05 -15.50
C ILE A 281 15.03 -2.00 -16.36
N ARG A 282 14.81 -1.70 -17.65
CA ARG A 282 13.95 -2.52 -18.51
C ARG A 282 14.45 -3.97 -18.54
N VAL A 283 13.52 -4.90 -18.37
CA VAL A 283 13.82 -6.32 -18.55
C VAL A 283 14.09 -6.56 -20.02
N GLN A 284 15.28 -7.10 -20.32
CA GLN A 284 15.63 -7.51 -21.67
C GLN A 284 15.25 -8.99 -21.81
N GLU A 285 14.35 -9.31 -22.73
CA GLU A 285 14.17 -10.70 -23.14
C GLU A 285 15.47 -11.18 -23.80
N ALA A 286 15.91 -12.39 -23.41
CA ALA A 286 17.13 -13.01 -23.89
C ALA A 286 17.02 -13.50 -25.34
#